data_AF-A0A815XVH1-F1
#
_entry.id   AF-A0A815XVH1-F1
#
_cell.length_a   1.000
_cell.length_b   1.000
_cell.length_c   1.000
_cell.angle_alpha   90.00
_cell.angle_beta   90.00
_cell.angle_gamma   90.00
#
_symmetry.space_group_name_H-M   'P 1'
#
loop_
_entity.id
_entity.type
_entity.pdbx_description
1 polymer ?
#
loop_
_entity_poly.entity_id
_entity_poly.type
_entity_poly.pdbx_seq_one_letter_code
_entity_poly.pdbx_strand_id
1 'polypeptide(L)'
;MHSKSIRNTLLLVLSTLLVVISTNLGSATPVGFRSRTAIKQSKWTETGQLSNPRMYQAASLSPDGKVLVSGGIGDDVCSTGELYDPTTKNWTKTFDMTDCRWFHTSTTLKNGKVLIAGGYAGTPAPLNNVEGLMSQCELYEASTGFWIPTNQMNVQRCFHTATLLRNGNVLVVGGSDDQPNTAEVYDPKMESWTQTTNLQYERKWHAAAALKNGNVLVTGGHDLPFNTIDNAELYDSSTGTWKAVASMKYKRYLHTLTLLTNGKVLAVGGIDDNDDVLNTTELFDPSTETWTITGAMVRGRFGHAASLLNNGKVLVSGGQDDTGASSNNAELYDPATGKWTSTNSMHYKRQSHTATVLANGDVMVIGGNDVDHGAQVTPEIYSLSTDD
;
A
#
# COMPACT_ATOMS: atom_id res chain seq x y z
N MET A 1 31.96 50.82 30.70
CA MET A 1 31.06 51.48 31.66
C MET A 1 29.64 51.04 31.37
N HIS A 2 28.99 50.45 32.37
CA HIS A 2 27.55 50.15 32.59
C HIS A 2 26.74 49.44 31.49
N SER A 3 26.30 48.16 31.60
CA SER A 3 25.59 47.38 32.64
C SER A 3 24.09 47.71 32.83
N LYS A 4 23.24 46.71 32.54
CA LYS A 4 22.08 46.16 33.32
C LYS A 4 21.39 45.11 32.41
N SER A 5 21.45 43.78 32.61
CA SER A 5 21.03 42.90 33.71
C SER A 5 19.53 42.95 34.02
N ILE A 6 18.81 41.83 33.84
CA ILE A 6 18.19 41.01 34.91
C ILE A 6 17.75 39.64 34.34
N ARG A 7 17.99 38.59 35.14
CA ARG A 7 17.80 37.15 34.92
C ARG A 7 16.44 36.63 35.44
N ASN A 8 15.99 35.51 34.82
CA ASN A 8 15.35 34.27 35.34
C ASN A 8 14.38 34.31 36.54
N THR A 9 13.31 33.49 36.48
CA THR A 9 13.19 32.19 37.22
C THR A 9 11.80 31.54 37.04
N LEU A 10 11.82 30.20 36.95
CA LEU A 10 10.75 29.19 36.86
C LEU A 10 10.26 28.77 38.28
N LEU A 11 8.96 28.53 38.52
CA LEU A 11 8.36 27.35 39.22
C LEU A 11 6.94 27.57 39.81
N LEU A 12 6.10 26.53 39.62
CA LEU A 12 5.01 25.95 40.45
C LEU A 12 4.23 26.81 41.45
N VAL A 13 2.88 26.75 41.40
CA VAL A 13 2.00 26.41 42.56
C VAL A 13 0.62 25.91 42.04
N LEU A 14 0.14 24.76 42.51
CA LEU A 14 -1.20 24.61 43.13
C LEU A 14 -1.44 23.17 43.61
N SER A 15 -1.16 22.99 44.91
CA SER A 15 -1.64 21.89 45.74
C SER A 15 -2.44 22.44 46.92
N THR A 16 -3.53 21.73 47.27
CA THR A 16 -4.30 21.72 48.53
C THR A 16 -5.05 22.98 48.98
N LEU A 17 -6.38 22.90 49.14
CA LEU A 17 -6.99 22.58 50.45
C LEU A 17 -8.51 22.34 50.35
N LEU A 18 -8.93 21.27 51.02
CA LEU A 18 -10.30 20.90 51.36
C LEU A 18 -10.93 21.98 52.26
N VAL A 19 -12.12 22.47 51.93
CA VAL A 19 -13.00 23.14 52.91
C VAL A 19 -14.32 22.37 52.93
N VAL A 20 -14.56 21.68 54.04
CA VAL A 20 -15.83 21.05 54.36
C VAL A 20 -16.77 22.13 54.87
N ILE A 21 -17.87 22.36 54.16
CA ILE A 21 -19.07 23.01 54.71
C ILE A 21 -20.22 22.04 54.51
N SER A 22 -20.63 21.40 55.60
CA SER A 22 -21.89 20.65 55.66
C SER A 22 -23.03 21.63 55.87
N THR A 23 -23.95 21.75 54.92
CA THR A 23 -25.37 22.05 55.23
C THR A 23 -26.29 21.47 54.14
N ASN A 24 -27.21 20.63 54.62
CA ASN A 24 -28.45 20.11 54.03
C ASN A 24 -28.80 20.49 52.57
N LEU A 25 -28.79 19.48 51.70
CA LEU A 25 -29.68 19.43 50.53
C LEU A 25 -30.46 18.11 50.57
N GLY A 26 -31.78 18.26 50.47
CA GLY A 26 -32.75 17.18 50.54
C GLY A 26 -32.59 16.13 49.44
N SER A 27 -33.23 14.99 49.69
CA SER A 27 -33.34 13.83 48.82
C SER A 27 -33.73 14.21 47.38
N ALA A 28 -32.77 14.18 46.47
CA ALA A 28 -33.00 14.06 45.05
C ALA A 28 -32.45 12.70 44.61
N THR A 29 -33.35 11.85 44.09
CA THR A 29 -33.03 10.58 43.43
C THR A 29 -31.94 10.78 42.39
N PRO A 30 -30.95 9.87 42.26
CA PRO A 30 -29.95 9.99 41.21
C PRO A 30 -30.64 9.81 39.85
N VAL A 31 -30.70 10.89 39.08
CA VAL A 31 -31.03 10.84 37.65
C VAL A 31 -29.92 10.03 37.00
N GLY A 32 -30.27 8.86 36.46
CA GLY A 32 -29.32 7.98 35.80
C GLY A 32 -28.56 8.73 34.72
N PHE A 33 -27.24 8.85 34.90
CA PHE A 33 -26.36 9.12 33.78
C PHE A 33 -26.52 7.96 32.81
N ARG A 34 -27.28 8.18 31.74
CA ARG A 34 -27.13 7.34 30.54
C ARG A 34 -25.69 7.49 30.13
N SER A 35 -24.91 6.42 30.28
CA SER A 35 -23.65 6.23 29.59
C SER A 35 -23.84 6.72 28.16
N ARG A 36 -23.11 7.76 27.76
CA ARG A 36 -22.96 8.05 26.34
C ARG A 36 -22.42 6.76 25.75
N THR A 37 -23.20 6.12 24.88
CA THR A 37 -22.73 5.01 24.07
C THR A 37 -21.40 5.47 23.48
N ALA A 38 -20.30 4.84 23.89
CA ALA A 38 -19.01 5.13 23.31
C ALA A 38 -19.17 4.87 21.82
N ILE A 39 -19.03 5.93 21.01
CA ILE A 39 -18.98 5.79 19.55
C ILE A 39 -17.85 4.79 19.30
N LYS A 40 -18.18 3.61 18.79
CA LYS A 40 -17.15 2.65 18.42
C LYS A 40 -16.41 3.29 17.26
N GLN A 41 -15.15 3.64 17.46
CA GLN A 41 -14.31 4.12 16.39
C GLN A 41 -13.52 2.94 15.82
N SER A 42 -13.09 3.06 14.56
CA SER A 42 -12.12 2.17 13.94
C SER A 42 -10.93 1.87 14.88
N LYS A 43 -10.37 0.67 14.84
CA LYS A 43 -9.29 0.27 15.75
C LYS A 43 -8.09 -0.29 15.01
N TRP A 44 -6.88 0.11 15.45
CA TRP A 44 -5.63 -0.54 15.09
C TRP A 44 -5.15 -1.48 16.20
N THR A 45 -4.81 -2.71 15.83
CA THR A 45 -4.36 -3.76 16.77
C THR A 45 -3.05 -4.36 16.27
N GLU A 46 -2.03 -4.36 17.12
CA GLU A 46 -0.74 -5.02 16.84
C GLU A 46 -0.90 -6.54 16.71
N THR A 47 -0.08 -7.17 15.87
CA THR A 47 -0.19 -8.60 15.54
C THR A 47 1.10 -9.39 15.80
N GLY A 48 1.91 -8.92 16.76
CA GLY A 48 3.26 -9.43 17.00
C GLY A 48 4.28 -8.72 16.12
N GLN A 49 5.43 -9.35 15.89
CA GLN A 49 6.54 -8.77 15.15
C GLN A 49 7.06 -9.73 14.09
N LEU A 50 7.51 -9.15 12.97
CA LEU A 50 8.33 -9.85 11.98
C LEU A 50 9.70 -10.17 12.56
N SER A 51 10.34 -11.19 12.01
CA SER A 51 11.68 -11.61 12.41
C SER A 51 12.75 -10.61 11.96
N ASN A 52 12.53 -9.92 10.84
CA ASN A 52 13.44 -8.93 10.28
C ASN A 52 12.67 -7.66 9.88
N PRO A 53 13.25 -6.47 10.11
CA PRO A 53 12.68 -5.22 9.63
C PRO A 53 12.66 -5.21 8.10
N ARG A 54 11.57 -4.74 7.50
CA ARG A 54 11.44 -4.69 6.04
C ARG A 54 10.59 -3.53 5.56
N MET A 55 11.04 -2.87 4.49
CA MET A 55 10.26 -1.99 3.62
C MET A 55 10.32 -2.50 2.16
N TYR A 56 9.38 -2.07 1.32
CA TYR A 56 9.30 -2.49 -0.10
C TYR A 56 9.25 -4.01 -0.33
N GLN A 57 8.80 -4.73 0.69
CA GLN A 57 8.39 -6.13 0.62
C GLN A 57 7.10 -6.28 -0.21
N ALA A 58 6.83 -7.50 -0.65
CA ALA A 58 5.54 -7.85 -1.23
C ALA A 58 4.74 -8.71 -0.25
N ALA A 59 3.43 -8.50 -0.22
CA ALA A 59 2.51 -9.32 0.57
C ALA A 59 1.29 -9.73 -0.25
N SER A 60 0.75 -10.91 0.05
CA SER A 60 -0.46 -11.43 -0.59
C SER A 60 -1.25 -12.32 0.37
N LEU A 61 -2.57 -12.32 0.17
CA LEU A 61 -3.47 -13.23 0.88
C LEU A 61 -3.42 -14.60 0.18
N SER A 62 -3.02 -15.64 0.90
CA SER A 62 -3.09 -17.01 0.41
C SER A 62 -4.54 -17.53 0.44
N PRO A 63 -4.88 -18.57 -0.34
CA PRO A 63 -6.27 -19.05 -0.41
C PRO A 63 -6.82 -19.62 0.90
N ASP A 64 -5.95 -20.06 1.81
CA ASP A 64 -6.31 -20.50 3.16
C ASP A 64 -6.46 -19.35 4.16
N GLY A 65 -6.39 -18.09 3.69
CA GLY A 65 -6.64 -16.89 4.49
C GLY A 65 -5.45 -16.38 5.28
N LYS A 66 -4.25 -16.97 5.11
CA LYS A 66 -3.01 -16.46 5.70
C LYS A 66 -2.46 -15.30 4.86
N VAL A 67 -1.65 -14.44 5.49
CA VAL A 67 -0.94 -13.37 4.77
C VAL A 67 0.52 -13.76 4.65
N LEU A 68 0.98 -13.97 3.42
CA LEU A 68 2.39 -14.15 3.10
C LEU A 68 3.05 -12.79 2.92
N VAL A 69 4.16 -12.56 3.60
CA VAL A 69 5.08 -11.46 3.32
C VAL A 69 6.42 -12.04 2.86
N SER A 70 7.03 -11.45 1.85
CA SER A 70 8.27 -11.94 1.25
C SER A 70 9.20 -10.80 0.88
N GLY A 71 10.50 -11.03 1.03
CA GLY A 71 11.55 -10.10 0.65
C GLY A 71 11.44 -8.75 1.37
N GLY A 72 11.80 -7.69 0.65
CA GLY A 72 11.97 -6.34 1.18
C GLY A 72 13.40 -6.08 1.62
N ILE A 73 13.62 -4.90 2.20
CA ILE A 73 14.94 -4.45 2.66
C ILE A 73 14.85 -3.90 4.08
N GLY A 74 15.81 -4.31 4.92
CA GLY A 74 16.07 -3.77 6.25
C GLY A 74 17.50 -3.22 6.28
N ASP A 75 18.35 -3.80 7.12
CA ASP A 75 19.80 -3.59 7.05
C ASP A 75 20.38 -4.18 5.77
N ASP A 76 19.85 -5.32 5.34
CA ASP A 76 20.18 -6.02 4.10
C ASP A 76 18.91 -6.39 3.31
N VAL A 77 19.09 -6.69 2.02
CA VAL A 77 18.01 -7.21 1.17
C VAL A 77 17.64 -8.61 1.64
N CYS A 78 16.34 -8.85 1.86
CA CYS A 78 15.83 -10.09 2.42
C CYS A 78 15.48 -11.11 1.33
N SER A 79 15.89 -12.38 1.53
CA SER A 79 15.31 -13.56 0.86
C SER A 79 14.22 -14.24 1.70
N THR A 80 13.97 -13.73 2.91
CA THR A 80 13.08 -14.38 3.88
C THR A 80 11.61 -14.14 3.59
N GLY A 81 10.79 -15.15 3.88
CA GLY A 81 9.33 -15.06 3.91
C GLY A 81 8.75 -15.41 5.29
N GLU A 82 7.62 -14.79 5.62
CA GLU A 82 6.89 -15.05 6.86
C GLU A 82 5.39 -15.12 6.54
N LEU A 83 4.67 -15.98 7.26
CA LEU A 83 3.22 -16.15 7.17
C LEU A 83 2.57 -15.70 8.46
N TYR A 84 1.56 -14.83 8.35
CA TYR A 84 0.63 -14.55 9.43
C TYR A 84 -0.63 -15.39 9.27
N ASP A 85 -1.01 -16.11 10.32
CA ASP A 85 -2.28 -16.83 10.40
C ASP A 85 -3.28 -16.03 11.25
N PRO A 86 -4.33 -15.42 10.66
CA PRO A 86 -5.31 -14.63 11.40
C PRO A 86 -6.12 -15.43 12.42
N THR A 87 -6.21 -16.76 12.27
CA THR A 87 -6.96 -17.64 13.17
C THR A 87 -6.18 -17.88 14.45
N THR A 88 -4.89 -18.19 14.33
CA THR A 88 -4.02 -18.45 15.48
C THR A 88 -3.32 -17.21 16.00
N LYS A 89 -3.33 -16.11 15.22
CA LYS A 89 -2.63 -14.85 15.45
C LYS A 89 -1.12 -14.99 15.59
N ASN A 90 -0.57 -16.00 14.92
CA ASN A 90 0.86 -16.32 14.98
C ASN A 90 1.55 -16.05 13.66
N TRP A 91 2.82 -15.69 13.78
CA TRP A 91 3.76 -15.63 12.67
C TRP A 91 4.55 -16.92 12.57
N THR A 92 4.79 -17.40 11.35
CA THR A 92 5.64 -18.56 11.08
C THR A 92 6.57 -18.24 9.92
N LYS A 93 7.86 -18.55 10.07
CA LYS A 93 8.83 -18.42 8.97
C LYS A 93 8.55 -19.44 7.87
N THR A 94 8.65 -19.01 6.62
CA THR A 94 8.75 -19.93 5.48
C THR A 94 10.21 -20.40 5.34
N PHE A 95 10.47 -21.30 4.38
CA PHE A 95 11.84 -21.42 3.87
C PHE A 95 12.25 -20.13 3.16
N ASP A 96 13.55 -19.95 2.96
CA ASP A 96 14.07 -18.78 2.25
C ASP A 96 13.89 -18.93 0.74
N MET A 97 13.66 -17.80 0.07
CA MET A 97 13.72 -17.68 -1.38
C MET A 97 15.16 -17.91 -1.85
N THR A 98 15.32 -18.30 -3.11
CA THR A 98 16.64 -18.52 -3.72
C THR A 98 17.43 -17.21 -3.78
N ASP A 99 16.75 -16.13 -4.14
CA ASP A 99 17.34 -14.80 -4.27
C ASP A 99 16.69 -13.82 -3.29
N CYS A 100 17.50 -12.94 -2.72
CA CYS A 100 17.00 -11.78 -1.99
C CYS A 100 16.44 -10.74 -2.95
N ARG A 101 15.33 -10.09 -2.58
CA ARG A 101 14.65 -9.12 -3.45
C ARG A 101 13.77 -8.13 -2.69
N TRP A 102 13.69 -6.92 -3.22
CA TRP A 102 12.72 -5.88 -2.87
C TRP A 102 12.14 -5.28 -4.17
N PHE A 103 11.02 -4.56 -4.08
CA PHE A 103 10.27 -4.07 -5.26
C PHE A 103 9.78 -5.13 -6.24
N HIS A 104 9.76 -6.40 -5.82
CA HIS A 104 9.11 -7.47 -6.54
C HIS A 104 7.59 -7.42 -6.33
N THR A 105 6.88 -8.16 -7.16
CA THR A 105 5.44 -8.33 -7.00
C THR A 105 5.12 -9.68 -6.35
N SER A 106 3.95 -9.79 -5.71
CA SER A 106 3.43 -11.03 -5.13
C SER A 106 1.99 -11.21 -5.57
N THR A 107 1.70 -12.30 -6.30
CA THR A 107 0.37 -12.56 -6.87
C THR A 107 -0.09 -13.97 -6.50
N THR A 108 -1.17 -14.06 -5.72
CA THR A 108 -1.83 -15.36 -5.44
C THR A 108 -2.50 -15.89 -6.70
N LEU A 109 -2.07 -17.05 -7.15
CA LEU A 109 -2.58 -17.72 -8.35
C LEU A 109 -3.85 -18.52 -8.01
N LYS A 110 -4.65 -18.82 -9.04
CA LYS A 110 -5.88 -19.63 -8.88
C LYS A 110 -5.64 -21.07 -8.44
N ASN A 111 -4.43 -21.61 -8.68
CA ASN A 111 -4.03 -22.93 -8.19
C ASN A 111 -3.56 -22.91 -6.72
N GLY A 112 -3.54 -21.73 -6.10
CA GLY A 112 -3.20 -21.51 -4.70
C GLY A 112 -1.73 -21.33 -4.39
N LYS A 113 -0.84 -21.42 -5.39
CA LYS A 113 0.55 -20.96 -5.26
C LYS A 113 0.60 -19.44 -5.29
N VAL A 114 1.67 -18.84 -4.77
CA VAL A 114 1.94 -17.40 -4.90
C VAL A 114 3.12 -17.21 -5.82
N LEU A 115 2.93 -16.47 -6.92
CA LEU A 115 4.02 -16.05 -7.79
C LEU A 115 4.69 -14.82 -7.20
N ILE A 116 6.01 -14.87 -7.06
CA ILE A 116 6.84 -13.69 -6.93
C ILE A 116 7.63 -13.46 -8.22
N ALA A 117 7.64 -12.21 -8.69
CA ALA A 117 8.26 -11.87 -9.97
C ALA A 117 9.15 -10.63 -9.86
N GLY A 118 10.35 -10.75 -10.44
CA GLY A 118 11.33 -9.67 -10.53
C GLY A 118 11.77 -9.13 -9.18
N GLY A 119 11.96 -7.82 -9.15
CA GLY A 119 12.51 -7.07 -8.03
C GLY A 119 13.94 -6.61 -8.29
N TYR A 120 14.60 -6.23 -7.22
CA TYR A 120 15.98 -5.78 -7.22
C TYR A 120 16.75 -6.51 -6.11
N ALA A 121 17.93 -7.06 -6.43
CA ALA A 121 18.78 -7.79 -5.50
C ALA A 121 19.98 -6.95 -4.98
N GLY A 122 20.20 -5.76 -5.53
CA GLY A 122 21.32 -4.90 -5.15
C GLY A 122 21.10 -4.15 -3.83
N THR A 123 22.20 -3.69 -3.24
CA THR A 123 22.19 -2.74 -2.12
C THR A 123 21.67 -1.37 -2.58
N PRO A 124 21.23 -0.48 -1.67
CA PRO A 124 20.78 0.87 -2.03
C PRO A 124 21.96 1.72 -2.53
N ALA A 125 22.35 1.53 -3.78
CA ALA A 125 23.04 2.55 -4.57
C ALA A 125 21.98 3.58 -5.04
N PRO A 126 22.38 4.80 -5.47
CA PRO A 126 21.43 5.69 -6.13
C PRO A 126 20.68 4.92 -7.23
N LEU A 127 19.37 5.19 -7.36
CA LEU A 127 18.40 4.47 -8.21
C LEU A 127 18.72 4.47 -9.72
N ASN A 128 19.93 4.84 -10.11
CA ASN A 128 20.47 4.82 -11.46
C ASN A 128 21.40 3.62 -11.73
N ASN A 129 21.63 2.73 -10.75
CA ASN A 129 22.41 1.51 -11.01
C ASN A 129 21.51 0.36 -11.50
N VAL A 130 21.75 -0.08 -12.74
CA VAL A 130 21.08 -1.23 -13.38
C VAL A 130 21.54 -2.57 -12.81
N GLU A 131 22.64 -2.58 -12.03
CA GLU A 131 23.20 -3.77 -11.38
C GLU A 131 22.32 -4.22 -10.21
N GLY A 132 21.25 -4.94 -10.52
CA GLY A 132 20.43 -5.61 -9.52
C GLY A 132 19.01 -5.91 -9.96
N LEU A 133 18.54 -5.41 -11.11
CA LEU A 133 17.21 -5.76 -11.62
C LEU A 133 17.13 -7.26 -11.91
N MET A 134 15.98 -7.85 -11.60
CA MET A 134 15.77 -9.29 -11.69
C MET A 134 14.71 -9.65 -12.73
N SER A 135 14.93 -10.75 -13.44
CA SER A 135 13.90 -11.48 -14.21
C SER A 135 13.44 -12.75 -13.49
N GLN A 136 14.16 -13.16 -12.44
CA GLN A 136 13.95 -14.35 -11.65
C GLN A 136 12.56 -14.34 -11.01
N CYS A 137 11.91 -15.50 -11.07
CA CYS A 137 10.59 -15.72 -10.50
C CYS A 137 10.61 -17.01 -9.67
N GLU A 138 9.83 -17.03 -8.59
CA GLU A 138 9.66 -18.22 -7.76
C GLU A 138 8.19 -18.39 -7.41
N LEU A 139 7.78 -19.62 -7.13
CA LEU A 139 6.45 -19.98 -6.67
C LEU A 139 6.53 -20.42 -5.21
N TYR A 140 5.74 -19.77 -4.35
CA TYR A 140 5.51 -20.25 -3.00
C TYR A 140 4.42 -21.32 -2.98
N GLU A 141 4.67 -22.43 -2.30
CA GLU A 141 3.71 -23.52 -2.12
C GLU A 141 3.38 -23.69 -0.63
N ALA A 142 2.19 -23.23 -0.22
CA ALA A 142 1.77 -23.18 1.19
C ALA A 142 1.68 -24.54 1.88
N SER A 143 1.45 -25.62 1.13
CA SER A 143 1.37 -26.99 1.66
C SER A 143 2.72 -27.50 2.18
N THR A 144 3.82 -26.99 1.64
CA THR A 144 5.18 -27.42 1.96
C THR A 144 6.01 -26.30 2.61
N GLY A 145 5.63 -25.05 2.40
CA GLY A 145 6.33 -23.86 2.87
C GLY A 145 7.56 -23.47 2.04
N PHE A 146 7.81 -24.18 0.92
CA PHE A 146 8.98 -23.97 0.06
C PHE A 146 8.72 -22.95 -1.05
N TRP A 147 9.82 -22.34 -1.49
CA TRP A 147 9.91 -21.57 -2.72
C TRP A 147 10.51 -22.43 -3.83
N ILE A 148 9.90 -22.39 -5.00
CA ILE A 148 10.28 -23.21 -6.16
C ILE A 148 10.62 -22.25 -7.30
N PRO A 149 11.88 -22.21 -7.77
CA PRO A 149 12.24 -21.47 -8.98
C PRO A 149 11.37 -21.89 -10.17
N THR A 150 10.91 -20.91 -10.94
CA THR A 150 10.16 -21.14 -12.19
C THR A 150 10.82 -20.36 -13.33
N ASN A 151 10.28 -20.47 -14.54
CA ASN A 151 10.79 -19.75 -15.69
C ASN A 151 10.78 -18.23 -15.45
N GLN A 152 11.81 -17.57 -15.97
CA GLN A 152 12.09 -16.16 -15.77
C GLN A 152 11.31 -15.29 -16.76
N MET A 153 11.06 -14.04 -16.36
CA MET A 153 10.55 -13.01 -17.28
C MET A 153 11.52 -12.78 -18.44
N ASN A 154 11.00 -12.35 -19.58
CA ASN A 154 11.79 -11.97 -20.76
C ASN A 154 12.59 -10.69 -20.53
N VAL A 155 12.10 -9.82 -19.63
CA VAL A 155 12.71 -8.54 -19.30
C VAL A 155 12.92 -8.46 -17.79
N GLN A 156 14.08 -7.94 -17.37
CA GLN A 156 14.36 -7.64 -15.96
C GLN A 156 13.53 -6.44 -15.48
N ARG A 157 12.89 -6.55 -14.31
CA ARG A 157 11.92 -5.55 -13.84
C ARG A 157 12.00 -5.29 -12.33
N CYS A 158 11.97 -4.03 -11.95
CA CYS A 158 11.66 -3.53 -10.59
C CYS A 158 10.67 -2.36 -10.71
N PHE A 159 9.86 -2.10 -9.67
CA PHE A 159 8.79 -1.08 -9.74
C PHE A 159 7.75 -1.30 -10.85
N HIS A 160 7.63 -2.56 -11.28
CA HIS A 160 6.58 -3.02 -12.17
C HIS A 160 5.31 -3.34 -11.38
N THR A 161 4.19 -3.50 -12.08
CA THR A 161 2.96 -4.02 -11.48
C THR A 161 2.71 -5.43 -11.99
N ALA A 162 2.06 -6.27 -11.17
CA ALA A 162 1.57 -7.59 -11.55
C ALA A 162 0.08 -7.69 -11.23
N THR A 163 -0.71 -8.12 -12.20
CA THR A 163 -2.17 -8.20 -12.09
C THR A 163 -2.65 -9.59 -12.48
N LEU A 164 -3.34 -10.28 -11.56
CA LEU A 164 -4.01 -11.53 -11.87
C LEU A 164 -5.18 -11.28 -12.83
N LEU A 165 -5.09 -11.87 -14.02
CA LEU A 165 -6.12 -11.80 -15.05
C LEU A 165 -7.24 -12.80 -14.77
N ARG A 166 -8.42 -12.54 -15.35
CA ARG A 166 -9.60 -13.40 -15.20
C ARG A 166 -9.40 -14.83 -15.68
N ASN A 167 -8.54 -15.07 -16.66
CA ASN A 167 -8.21 -16.41 -17.15
C ASN A 167 -7.28 -17.17 -16.19
N GLY A 168 -6.69 -16.51 -15.19
CA GLY A 168 -5.75 -17.09 -14.22
C GLY A 168 -4.29 -16.80 -14.53
N ASN A 169 -3.98 -16.13 -15.64
CA ASN A 169 -2.64 -15.70 -15.98
C ASN A 169 -2.28 -14.41 -15.22
N VAL A 170 -1.00 -14.04 -15.17
CA VAL A 170 -0.54 -12.81 -14.50
C VAL A 170 0.06 -11.87 -15.54
N LEU A 171 -0.50 -10.67 -15.69
CA LEU A 171 0.06 -9.60 -16.51
C LEU A 171 1.09 -8.83 -15.69
N VAL A 172 2.31 -8.71 -16.19
CA VAL A 172 3.39 -7.89 -15.63
C VAL A 172 3.71 -6.73 -16.57
N VAL A 173 3.76 -5.51 -16.03
CA VAL A 173 3.83 -4.26 -16.83
C VAL A 173 4.95 -3.34 -16.36
N GLY A 174 5.72 -2.80 -17.31
CA GLY A 174 6.71 -1.73 -17.08
C GLY A 174 7.87 -2.13 -16.18
N GLY A 175 8.50 -1.15 -15.53
CA GLY A 175 9.54 -1.39 -14.51
C GLY A 175 10.91 -1.84 -15.03
N SER A 176 11.18 -1.70 -16.33
CA SER A 176 12.48 -2.03 -16.93
C SER A 176 13.26 -0.76 -17.29
N ASP A 177 14.57 -0.71 -17.07
CA ASP A 177 15.40 0.46 -17.48
C ASP A 177 15.55 0.56 -19.00
N ASP A 178 15.80 -0.57 -19.67
CA ASP A 178 16.08 -0.57 -21.11
C ASP A 178 14.80 -0.64 -21.96
N GLN A 179 13.71 -1.18 -21.39
CA GLN A 179 12.45 -1.44 -22.11
C GLN A 179 11.19 -1.13 -21.26
N PRO A 180 11.02 0.12 -20.73
CA PRO A 180 9.96 0.46 -19.78
C PRO A 180 8.54 0.46 -20.34
N ASN A 181 8.36 0.34 -21.65
CA ASN A 181 7.05 0.21 -22.31
C ASN A 181 6.68 -1.24 -22.67
N THR A 182 7.36 -2.24 -22.10
CA THR A 182 7.01 -3.65 -22.35
C THR A 182 6.11 -4.22 -21.27
N ALA A 183 5.32 -5.21 -21.65
CA ALA A 183 4.57 -6.07 -20.73
C ALA A 183 4.61 -7.52 -21.20
N GLU A 184 4.39 -8.43 -20.27
CA GLU A 184 4.38 -9.87 -20.51
C GLU A 184 3.40 -10.59 -19.60
N VAL A 185 2.93 -11.75 -20.04
CA VAL A 185 1.92 -12.54 -19.37
C VAL A 185 2.51 -13.88 -18.96
N TYR A 186 2.44 -14.20 -17.68
CA TYR A 186 2.76 -15.51 -17.14
C TYR A 186 1.55 -16.44 -17.20
N ASP A 187 1.71 -17.58 -17.86
CA ASP A 187 0.76 -18.68 -17.82
C ASP A 187 1.19 -19.70 -16.76
N PRO A 188 0.46 -19.85 -15.64
CA PRO A 188 0.84 -20.77 -14.56
C PRO A 188 0.62 -22.25 -14.87
N LYS A 189 -0.06 -22.59 -15.98
CA LYS A 189 -0.23 -24.00 -16.41
C LYS A 189 0.94 -24.45 -17.27
N MET A 190 1.43 -23.56 -18.12
CA MET A 190 2.59 -23.81 -18.97
C MET A 190 3.92 -23.38 -18.32
N GLU A 191 3.85 -22.67 -17.19
CA GLU A 191 4.97 -22.00 -16.53
C GLU A 191 5.79 -21.19 -17.54
N SER A 192 5.12 -20.39 -18.37
CA SER A 192 5.77 -19.70 -19.50
C SER A 192 5.40 -18.23 -19.54
N TRP A 193 6.30 -17.42 -20.08
CA TRP A 193 6.13 -15.98 -20.25
C TRP A 193 5.97 -15.62 -21.71
N THR A 194 4.92 -14.89 -22.04
CA THR A 194 4.65 -14.40 -23.41
C THR A 194 4.58 -12.88 -23.41
N GLN A 195 5.36 -12.23 -24.28
CA GLN A 195 5.30 -10.78 -24.48
C GLN A 195 3.95 -10.36 -25.07
N THR A 196 3.41 -9.24 -24.59
CA THR A 196 2.26 -8.58 -25.22
C THR A 196 2.74 -7.64 -26.34
N THR A 197 1.84 -6.93 -27.01
CA THR A 197 2.23 -5.70 -27.71
C THR A 197 2.80 -4.68 -26.71
N ASN A 198 3.63 -3.75 -27.16
CA ASN A 198 4.17 -2.70 -26.29
C ASN A 198 3.12 -1.66 -25.93
N LEU A 199 3.30 -1.05 -24.76
CA LEU A 199 2.60 0.15 -24.34
C LEU A 199 3.00 1.33 -25.22
N GLN A 200 2.09 2.30 -25.37
CA GLN A 200 2.40 3.56 -26.04
C GLN A 200 3.31 4.44 -25.19
N TYR A 201 3.13 4.41 -23.85
CA TYR A 201 3.92 5.20 -22.91
C TYR A 201 4.75 4.28 -22.01
N GLU A 202 6.03 4.61 -21.90
CA GLU A 202 6.97 4.01 -20.96
C GLU A 202 6.53 4.30 -19.52
N ARG A 203 6.74 3.34 -18.61
CA ARG A 203 6.35 3.54 -17.21
C ARG A 203 7.17 2.73 -16.19
N LYS A 204 7.61 3.42 -15.14
CA LYS A 204 8.05 2.89 -13.84
C LYS A 204 7.29 3.59 -12.71
N TRP A 205 7.22 3.01 -11.51
CA TRP A 205 6.50 3.61 -10.37
C TRP A 205 5.02 3.97 -10.65
N HIS A 206 4.43 3.29 -11.64
CA HIS A 206 3.05 3.45 -12.04
C HIS A 206 2.15 2.57 -11.19
N ALA A 207 0.85 2.78 -11.30
CA ALA A 207 -0.15 1.94 -10.67
C ALA A 207 -1.01 1.23 -11.71
N ALA A 208 -1.49 0.03 -11.35
CA ALA A 208 -2.37 -0.79 -12.18
C ALA A 208 -3.59 -1.28 -11.39
N ALA A 209 -4.72 -1.42 -12.06
CA ALA A 209 -5.94 -2.00 -11.49
C ALA A 209 -6.65 -2.90 -12.50
N ALA A 210 -6.97 -4.13 -12.08
CA ALA A 210 -7.90 -4.98 -12.80
C ALA A 210 -9.30 -4.36 -12.76
N LEU A 211 -9.95 -4.29 -13.92
CA LEU A 211 -11.32 -3.78 -14.06
C LEU A 211 -12.33 -4.92 -13.97
N LYS A 212 -13.61 -4.56 -13.71
CA LYS A 212 -14.73 -5.52 -13.69
C LYS A 212 -14.96 -6.24 -15.00
N ASN A 213 -14.48 -5.72 -16.14
CA ASN A 213 -14.55 -6.39 -17.44
C ASN A 213 -13.33 -7.29 -17.71
N GLY A 214 -12.34 -7.34 -16.81
CA GLY A 214 -11.14 -8.16 -16.95
C GLY A 214 -9.99 -7.49 -17.68
N ASN A 215 -10.18 -6.26 -18.17
CA ASN A 215 -9.09 -5.44 -18.69
C ASN A 215 -8.29 -4.86 -17.52
N VAL A 216 -7.09 -4.38 -17.80
CA VAL A 216 -6.21 -3.78 -16.78
C VAL A 216 -5.97 -2.32 -17.15
N LEU A 217 -6.27 -1.40 -16.24
CA LEU A 217 -5.92 0.01 -16.36
C LEU A 217 -4.52 0.20 -15.77
N VAL A 218 -3.64 0.89 -16.49
CA VAL A 218 -2.34 1.37 -16.00
C VAL A 218 -2.26 2.88 -16.14
N THR A 219 -1.67 3.56 -15.15
CA THR A 219 -1.71 5.03 -15.09
C THR A 219 -0.44 5.61 -14.52
N GLY A 220 -0.04 6.76 -15.05
CA GLY A 220 1.06 7.56 -14.50
C GLY A 220 2.39 6.82 -14.46
N GLY A 221 3.21 7.19 -13.48
CA GLY A 221 4.59 6.73 -13.32
C GLY A 221 5.58 7.68 -13.99
N HIS A 222 6.79 7.17 -14.20
CA HIS A 222 7.87 7.83 -14.92
C HIS A 222 8.13 7.18 -16.27
N ASP A 223 8.26 7.99 -17.33
CA ASP A 223 8.85 7.58 -18.62
C ASP A 223 10.39 7.76 -18.60
N LEU A 224 11.10 7.53 -19.71
CA LEU A 224 12.51 7.91 -19.83
C LEU A 224 12.66 9.39 -20.26
N PRO A 225 13.60 10.16 -19.65
CA PRO A 225 14.60 9.77 -18.65
C PRO A 225 14.18 10.10 -17.21
N PHE A 226 12.96 9.73 -16.80
CA PHE A 226 12.29 10.03 -15.52
C PHE A 226 11.33 11.22 -15.49
N ASN A 227 10.57 11.49 -16.56
CA ASN A 227 9.50 12.50 -16.47
C ASN A 227 8.24 11.87 -15.85
N THR A 228 7.63 12.55 -14.89
CA THR A 228 6.32 12.16 -14.38
C THR A 228 5.25 12.37 -15.45
N ILE A 229 4.47 11.32 -15.71
CA ILE A 229 3.40 11.32 -16.72
C ILE A 229 2.01 11.21 -16.10
N ASP A 230 1.00 11.64 -16.86
CA ASP A 230 -0.44 11.55 -16.49
C ASP A 230 -1.20 10.55 -17.37
N ASN A 231 -0.55 9.99 -18.40
CA ASN A 231 -1.18 9.14 -19.38
C ASN A 231 -1.66 7.82 -18.77
N ALA A 232 -2.77 7.34 -19.30
CA ALA A 232 -3.40 6.08 -18.91
C ALA A 232 -3.62 5.20 -20.14
N GLU A 233 -3.46 3.88 -19.94
CA GLU A 233 -3.67 2.88 -20.98
C GLU A 233 -4.51 1.71 -20.43
N LEU A 234 -5.32 1.11 -21.29
CA LEU A 234 -6.06 -0.11 -21.03
C LEU A 234 -5.41 -1.27 -21.77
N TYR A 235 -5.11 -2.34 -21.04
CA TYR A 235 -4.81 -3.65 -21.60
C TYR A 235 -6.11 -4.43 -21.82
N ASP A 236 -6.39 -4.77 -23.07
CA ASP A 236 -7.47 -5.67 -23.42
C ASP A 236 -7.00 -7.13 -23.25
N SER A 237 -7.51 -7.80 -22.22
CA SER A 237 -7.08 -9.16 -21.89
C SER A 237 -7.58 -10.24 -22.84
N SER A 238 -8.51 -9.92 -23.74
CA SER A 238 -9.02 -10.85 -24.76
C SER A 238 -8.16 -10.84 -26.02
N THR A 239 -7.53 -9.71 -26.34
CA THR A 239 -6.72 -9.54 -27.55
C THR A 239 -5.23 -9.43 -27.28
N GLY A 240 -4.83 -9.13 -26.04
CA GLY A 240 -3.43 -8.90 -25.67
C GLY A 240 -2.87 -7.57 -26.15
N THR A 241 -3.75 -6.59 -26.42
CA THR A 241 -3.39 -5.29 -26.99
C THR A 241 -3.58 -4.14 -26.00
N TRP A 242 -2.85 -3.05 -26.23
CA TRP A 242 -2.94 -1.81 -25.46
C TRP A 242 -3.69 -0.72 -26.20
N LYS A 243 -4.43 0.10 -25.45
CA LYS A 243 -5.16 1.26 -25.95
C LYS A 243 -4.97 2.45 -25.00
N ALA A 244 -4.51 3.58 -25.52
CA ALA A 244 -4.50 4.84 -24.77
C ALA A 244 -5.94 5.33 -24.49
N VAL A 245 -6.16 5.82 -23.28
CA VAL A 245 -7.41 6.46 -22.83
C VAL A 245 -7.12 7.87 -22.32
N ALA A 246 -8.14 8.59 -21.85
CA ALA A 246 -7.92 9.94 -21.33
C ALA A 246 -6.86 9.96 -20.22
N SER A 247 -5.98 10.97 -20.24
CA SER A 247 -5.03 11.23 -19.18
C SER A 247 -5.72 11.69 -17.89
N MET A 248 -5.06 11.43 -16.76
CA MET A 248 -5.39 12.06 -15.49
C MET A 248 -5.17 13.57 -15.55
N LYS A 249 -5.81 14.34 -14.66
CA LYS A 249 -5.61 15.79 -14.58
C LYS A 249 -4.23 16.15 -14.00
N TYR A 250 -3.78 15.37 -13.02
CA TYR A 250 -2.47 15.53 -12.39
C TYR A 250 -1.56 14.37 -12.79
N LYS A 251 -0.34 14.71 -13.19
CA LYS A 251 0.76 13.76 -13.31
C LYS A 251 1.04 13.15 -11.95
N ARG A 252 1.33 11.86 -11.90
CA ARG A 252 1.68 11.21 -10.64
C ARG A 252 2.46 9.92 -10.82
N TYR A 253 3.38 9.69 -9.88
CA TYR A 253 4.02 8.41 -9.63
C TYR A 253 3.91 8.04 -8.14
N LEU A 254 4.13 6.76 -7.80
CA LEU A 254 3.97 6.21 -6.43
C LEU A 254 2.57 6.45 -5.82
N HIS A 255 1.56 6.63 -6.67
CA HIS A 255 0.15 6.69 -6.29
C HIS A 255 -0.46 5.28 -6.25
N THR A 256 -1.68 5.19 -5.73
CA THR A 256 -2.45 3.94 -5.72
C THR A 256 -3.63 4.00 -6.68
N LEU A 257 -4.03 2.85 -7.23
CA LEU A 257 -5.31 2.66 -7.91
C LEU A 257 -6.17 1.65 -7.15
N THR A 258 -7.43 1.99 -6.91
CA THR A 258 -8.40 1.09 -6.27
C THR A 258 -9.65 0.96 -7.13
N LEU A 259 -9.96 -0.24 -7.60
CA LEU A 259 -11.26 -0.52 -8.23
C LEU A 259 -12.36 -0.43 -7.18
N LEU A 260 -13.36 0.42 -7.40
CA LEU A 260 -14.47 0.64 -6.49
C LEU A 260 -15.64 -0.32 -6.78
N THR A 261 -16.53 -0.49 -5.79
CA THR A 261 -17.73 -1.31 -5.90
C THR A 261 -18.69 -0.84 -7.00
N ASN A 262 -18.69 0.45 -7.35
CA ASN A 262 -19.46 1.00 -8.47
C ASN A 262 -18.81 0.76 -9.85
N GLY A 263 -17.59 0.22 -9.91
CA GLY A 263 -16.86 -0.08 -11.14
C GLY A 263 -15.92 1.02 -11.63
N LYS A 264 -15.90 2.20 -10.99
CA LYS A 264 -14.89 3.24 -11.24
C LYS A 264 -13.56 2.88 -10.58
N VAL A 265 -12.47 3.50 -11.01
CA VAL A 265 -11.15 3.34 -10.37
C VAL A 265 -10.75 4.66 -9.72
N LEU A 266 -10.41 4.61 -8.43
CA LEU A 266 -9.90 5.76 -7.69
C LEU A 266 -8.38 5.81 -7.76
N ALA A 267 -7.83 6.92 -8.23
CA ALA A 267 -6.41 7.25 -8.12
C ALA A 267 -6.18 8.16 -6.90
N VAL A 268 -5.21 7.84 -6.05
CA VAL A 268 -4.96 8.57 -4.79
C VAL A 268 -3.49 8.92 -4.63
N GLY A 269 -3.23 10.21 -4.36
CA GLY A 269 -1.93 10.72 -3.93
C GLY A 269 -0.82 10.52 -4.96
N GLY A 270 0.39 10.24 -4.45
CA GLY A 270 1.62 10.19 -5.24
C GLY A 270 2.36 11.51 -5.22
N ILE A 271 3.33 11.64 -6.14
CA ILE A 271 4.16 12.84 -6.33
C ILE A 271 4.01 13.29 -7.78
N ASP A 272 3.94 14.59 -8.05
CA ASP A 272 3.83 15.15 -9.41
C ASP A 272 5.20 15.42 -10.07
N ASP A 273 5.23 16.24 -11.12
CA ASP A 273 6.47 16.61 -11.84
C ASP A 273 7.26 17.76 -11.19
N ASN A 274 6.72 18.40 -10.15
CA ASN A 274 7.39 19.44 -9.37
C ASN A 274 7.89 18.91 -8.01
N ASP A 275 7.89 17.60 -7.84
CA ASP A 275 8.14 16.90 -6.57
C ASP A 275 7.12 17.25 -5.46
N ASP A 276 5.95 17.80 -5.82
CA ASP A 276 4.90 18.10 -4.86
C ASP A 276 4.15 16.81 -4.47
N VAL A 277 4.02 16.58 -3.16
CA VAL A 277 3.29 15.43 -2.64
C VAL A 277 1.78 15.70 -2.74
N LEU A 278 1.09 14.91 -3.56
CA LEU A 278 -0.31 15.14 -3.90
C LEU A 278 -1.27 14.66 -2.81
N ASN A 279 -2.24 15.51 -2.47
CA ASN A 279 -3.45 15.14 -1.72
C ASN A 279 -4.68 14.93 -2.62
N THR A 280 -4.51 15.14 -3.93
CA THR A 280 -5.57 15.08 -4.92
C THR A 280 -5.96 13.64 -5.23
N THR A 281 -7.20 13.46 -5.67
CA THR A 281 -7.74 12.17 -6.04
C THR A 281 -8.64 12.29 -7.26
N GLU A 282 -8.65 11.26 -8.09
CA GLU A 282 -9.39 11.27 -9.35
C GLU A 282 -10.08 9.93 -9.59
N LEU A 283 -11.25 9.97 -10.22
CA LEU A 283 -12.03 8.80 -10.59
C LEU A 283 -11.94 8.58 -12.11
N PHE A 284 -11.48 7.41 -12.51
CA PHE A 284 -11.65 6.91 -13.86
C PHE A 284 -12.98 6.18 -13.99
N ASP A 285 -13.76 6.55 -15.00
CA ASP A 285 -14.98 5.83 -15.38
C ASP A 285 -14.70 4.98 -16.63
N PRO A 286 -14.60 3.64 -16.51
CA PRO A 286 -14.32 2.78 -17.66
C PRO A 286 -15.40 2.79 -18.75
N SER A 287 -16.61 3.28 -18.46
CA SER A 287 -17.68 3.32 -19.46
C SER A 287 -17.56 4.50 -20.42
N THR A 288 -16.96 5.59 -19.95
CA THR A 288 -16.71 6.80 -20.75
C THR A 288 -15.23 7.00 -21.06
N GLU A 289 -14.35 6.23 -20.43
CA GLU A 289 -12.89 6.34 -20.52
C GLU A 289 -12.37 7.73 -20.13
N THR A 290 -13.03 8.38 -19.18
CA THR A 290 -12.69 9.73 -18.71
C THR A 290 -12.32 9.77 -17.24
N TRP A 291 -11.49 10.75 -16.87
CA TRP A 291 -11.17 11.07 -15.47
C TRP A 291 -12.00 12.23 -14.94
N THR A 292 -12.26 12.24 -13.64
CA THR A 292 -12.91 13.35 -12.92
C THR A 292 -12.28 13.52 -11.55
N ILE A 293 -11.94 14.76 -11.19
CA ILE A 293 -11.44 15.07 -9.84
C ILE A 293 -12.55 14.83 -8.81
N THR A 294 -12.21 14.23 -7.68
CA THR A 294 -13.09 14.06 -6.51
C THR A 294 -12.43 14.66 -5.26
N GLY A 295 -12.99 14.45 -4.07
CA GLY A 295 -12.49 15.07 -2.84
C GLY A 295 -11.02 14.78 -2.56
N ALA A 296 -10.33 15.73 -1.94
CA ALA A 296 -8.92 15.61 -1.58
C ALA A 296 -8.74 15.07 -0.16
N MET A 297 -7.64 14.36 0.07
CA MET A 297 -7.17 13.99 1.41
C MET A 297 -6.77 15.23 2.20
N VAL A 298 -6.71 15.11 3.54
CA VAL A 298 -6.27 16.21 4.41
C VAL A 298 -4.81 16.59 4.14
N ARG A 299 -3.95 15.61 3.88
CA ARG A 299 -2.54 15.81 3.53
C ARG A 299 -2.15 14.99 2.32
N GLY A 300 -1.16 15.49 1.60
CA GLY A 300 -0.55 14.74 0.51
C GLY A 300 0.18 13.52 1.03
N ARG A 301 0.22 12.46 0.25
CA ARG A 301 1.02 11.28 0.60
C ARG A 301 1.47 10.47 -0.60
N PHE A 302 2.68 9.92 -0.50
CA PHE A 302 3.20 8.86 -1.36
C PHE A 302 3.73 7.70 -0.52
N GLY A 303 3.97 6.54 -1.14
CA GLY A 303 4.36 5.33 -0.40
C GLY A 303 3.29 4.87 0.62
N HIS A 304 2.05 5.32 0.46
CA HIS A 304 0.91 4.88 1.26
C HIS A 304 0.31 3.61 0.66
N ALA A 305 -0.56 2.96 1.43
CA ALA A 305 -1.36 1.86 0.92
C ALA A 305 -2.84 2.26 0.87
N ALA A 306 -3.56 1.77 -0.13
CA ALA A 306 -5.00 1.94 -0.29
C ALA A 306 -5.69 0.58 -0.34
N SER A 307 -6.84 0.44 0.32
CA SER A 307 -7.58 -0.82 0.43
C SER A 307 -9.08 -0.57 0.36
N LEU A 308 -9.76 -1.23 -0.59
CA LEU A 308 -11.22 -1.26 -0.62
C LEU A 308 -11.73 -2.13 0.52
N LEU A 309 -12.61 -1.57 1.34
CA LEU A 309 -13.24 -2.25 2.46
C LEU A 309 -14.58 -2.87 2.07
N ASN A 310 -15.07 -3.80 2.90
CA ASN A 310 -16.35 -4.48 2.66
C ASN A 310 -17.57 -3.54 2.65
N ASN A 311 -17.49 -2.39 3.34
CA ASN A 311 -18.53 -1.35 3.30
C ASN A 311 -18.46 -0.47 2.04
N GLY A 312 -17.51 -0.75 1.12
CA GLY A 312 -17.33 -0.01 -0.13
C GLY A 312 -16.50 1.27 -0.02
N LYS A 313 -16.05 1.64 1.18
CA LYS A 313 -15.11 2.76 1.38
C LYS A 313 -13.68 2.33 1.08
N VAL A 314 -12.81 3.30 0.82
CA VAL A 314 -11.38 3.05 0.62
C VAL A 314 -10.61 3.57 1.83
N LEU A 315 -9.91 2.68 2.53
CA LEU A 315 -8.94 3.04 3.56
C LEU A 315 -7.63 3.42 2.90
N VAL A 316 -7.07 4.55 3.30
CA VAL A 316 -5.69 4.93 2.98
C VAL A 316 -4.91 5.05 4.28
N SER A 317 -3.75 4.40 4.36
CA SER A 317 -2.92 4.35 5.57
C SER A 317 -1.46 4.69 5.30
N GLY A 318 -0.86 5.43 6.23
CA GLY A 318 0.56 5.77 6.21
C GLY A 318 1.00 6.60 5.01
N GLY A 319 2.23 6.40 4.57
CA GLY A 319 2.91 7.20 3.56
C GLY A 319 3.73 8.34 4.17
N GLN A 320 4.39 9.10 3.31
CA GLN A 320 5.17 10.28 3.66
C GLN A 320 4.51 11.53 3.06
N ASP A 321 4.46 12.62 3.82
CA ASP A 321 3.94 13.91 3.36
C ASP A 321 5.06 14.87 2.87
N ASP A 322 4.66 16.07 2.47
CA ASP A 322 5.53 17.14 1.96
C ASP A 322 6.57 17.65 2.97
N THR A 323 6.37 17.39 4.28
CA THR A 323 7.34 17.74 5.32
C THR A 323 8.50 16.74 5.41
N GLY A 324 8.41 15.62 4.69
CA GLY A 324 9.37 14.53 4.77
C GLY A 324 9.05 13.51 5.87
N ALA A 325 7.98 13.70 6.64
CA ALA A 325 7.67 12.84 7.78
C ALA A 325 6.87 11.60 7.36
N SER A 326 7.28 10.42 7.83
CA SER A 326 6.42 9.22 7.78
C SER A 326 5.17 9.45 8.63
N SER A 327 4.02 9.03 8.11
CA SER A 327 2.72 9.18 8.76
C SER A 327 2.25 7.86 9.38
N ASN A 328 1.53 7.98 10.50
CA ASN A 328 0.71 6.91 11.05
C ASN A 328 -0.80 7.16 10.85
N ASN A 329 -1.17 8.24 10.16
CA ASN A 329 -2.58 8.59 9.96
C ASN A 329 -3.23 7.71 8.90
N ALA A 330 -4.54 7.53 9.06
CA ALA A 330 -5.39 6.89 8.09
C ALA A 330 -6.64 7.73 7.81
N GLU A 331 -7.13 7.63 6.58
CA GLU A 331 -8.33 8.32 6.11
C GLU A 331 -9.22 7.36 5.30
N LEU A 332 -10.53 7.56 5.38
CA LEU A 332 -11.53 6.83 4.60
C LEU A 332 -12.11 7.72 3.52
N TYR A 333 -12.09 7.24 2.29
CA TYR A 333 -12.85 7.81 1.19
C TYR A 333 -14.21 7.13 1.06
N ASP A 334 -15.27 7.94 1.00
CA ASP A 334 -16.62 7.48 0.70
C ASP A 334 -16.96 7.77 -0.77
N PRO A 335 -17.04 6.74 -1.65
CA PRO A 335 -17.37 6.94 -3.06
C PRO A 335 -18.76 7.51 -3.33
N ALA A 336 -19.71 7.40 -2.39
CA ALA A 336 -21.05 7.92 -2.58
C ALA A 336 -21.10 9.44 -2.40
N THR A 337 -20.22 10.00 -1.57
CA THR A 337 -20.17 11.45 -1.29
C THR A 337 -18.95 12.14 -1.88
N GLY A 338 -17.93 11.38 -2.28
CA GLY A 338 -16.64 11.90 -2.72
C GLY A 338 -15.83 12.55 -1.60
N LYS A 339 -16.12 12.25 -0.32
CA LYS A 339 -15.46 12.90 0.82
C LYS A 339 -14.48 11.97 1.52
N TRP A 340 -13.45 12.59 2.10
CA TRP A 340 -12.50 11.95 3.00
C TRP A 340 -12.86 12.21 4.46
N THR A 341 -12.59 11.25 5.34
CA THR A 341 -12.76 11.38 6.79
C THR A 341 -11.59 10.72 7.50
N SER A 342 -10.95 11.43 8.42
CA SER A 342 -9.87 10.87 9.24
C SER A 342 -10.38 9.78 10.17
N THR A 343 -9.59 8.72 10.31
CA THR A 343 -9.85 7.63 11.26
C THR A 343 -8.83 7.65 12.38
N ASN A 344 -8.90 6.67 13.28
CA ASN A 344 -7.82 6.47 14.25
C ASN A 344 -6.50 6.15 13.53
N SER A 345 -5.40 6.62 14.11
CA SER A 345 -4.05 6.40 13.62
C SER A 345 -3.51 5.02 14.00
N MET A 346 -2.61 4.49 13.17
CA MET A 346 -1.74 3.36 13.48
C MET A 346 -0.86 3.67 14.70
N HIS A 347 -0.40 2.64 15.39
CA HIS A 347 0.58 2.78 16.48
C HIS A 347 1.95 3.20 15.95
N TYR A 348 2.31 2.73 14.76
CA TYR A 348 3.60 3.02 14.13
C TYR A 348 3.46 3.82 12.84
N LYS A 349 4.36 4.79 12.65
CA LYS A 349 4.53 5.48 11.36
C LYS A 349 5.08 4.49 10.34
N ARG A 350 4.60 4.59 9.10
CA ARG A 350 5.12 3.77 8.01
C ARG A 350 4.87 4.44 6.67
N GLN A 351 5.87 4.37 5.80
CA GLN A 351 5.73 4.49 4.36
C GLN A 351 6.26 3.21 3.70
N SER A 352 5.90 2.97 2.45
CA SER A 352 6.42 1.84 1.66
C SER A 352 6.12 0.47 2.30
N HIS A 353 5.02 0.41 3.04
CA HIS A 353 4.43 -0.80 3.62
C HIS A 353 3.45 -1.46 2.64
N THR A 354 3.07 -2.69 2.94
CA THR A 354 1.98 -3.37 2.24
C THR A 354 0.70 -3.29 3.04
N ALA A 355 -0.46 -3.36 2.36
CA ALA A 355 -1.76 -3.55 2.99
C ALA A 355 -2.50 -4.70 2.31
N THR A 356 -2.99 -5.65 3.10
CA THR A 356 -3.75 -6.82 2.62
C THR A 356 -5.12 -6.84 3.28
N VAL A 357 -6.17 -6.84 2.47
CA VAL A 357 -7.54 -7.04 2.95
C VAL A 357 -7.72 -8.52 3.30
N LEU A 358 -8.05 -8.80 4.55
CA LEU A 358 -8.29 -10.13 5.08
C LEU A 358 -9.69 -10.64 4.70
N ALA A 359 -9.92 -11.95 4.82
CA ALA A 359 -11.19 -12.57 4.49
C ALA A 359 -12.38 -12.03 5.32
N ASN A 360 -12.13 -11.52 6.52
CA ASN A 360 -13.13 -10.89 7.38
C ASN A 360 -13.39 -9.41 7.03
N GLY A 361 -12.64 -8.81 6.10
CA GLY A 361 -12.74 -7.41 5.70
C GLY A 361 -11.82 -6.45 6.46
N ASP A 362 -11.08 -6.93 7.46
CA ASP A 362 -10.05 -6.12 8.12
C ASP A 362 -8.86 -5.90 7.18
N VAL A 363 -8.04 -4.88 7.46
CA VAL A 363 -6.84 -4.57 6.65
C VAL A 363 -5.59 -4.75 7.48
N MET A 364 -4.72 -5.66 7.06
CA MET A 364 -3.43 -5.87 7.68
C MET A 364 -2.36 -5.04 6.99
N VAL A 365 -1.65 -4.19 7.74
CA VAL A 365 -0.47 -3.48 7.27
C VAL A 365 0.79 -4.15 7.79
N ILE A 366 1.80 -4.30 6.94
CA ILE A 366 3.04 -5.03 7.26
C ILE A 366 4.23 -4.20 6.80
N GLY A 367 5.28 -4.13 7.63
CA GLY A 367 6.56 -3.51 7.31
C GLY A 367 6.46 -2.01 7.02
N GLY A 368 7.31 -1.53 6.12
CA GLY A 368 7.47 -0.12 5.78
C GLY A 368 8.62 0.53 6.54
N ASN A 369 8.78 1.84 6.34
CA ASN A 369 9.85 2.65 6.90
C ASN A 369 9.29 3.83 7.70
N ASP A 370 9.87 4.06 8.86
CA ASP A 370 9.76 5.33 9.56
C ASP A 370 11.05 6.11 9.32
N VAL A 371 10.97 7.32 8.78
CA VAL A 371 12.16 8.15 8.49
C VAL A 371 13.05 8.35 9.72
N ASP A 372 12.47 8.31 10.93
CA ASP A 372 13.17 8.48 12.20
C ASP A 372 13.77 7.17 12.74
N HIS A 373 13.24 6.00 12.35
CA HIS A 373 13.55 4.71 12.99
C HIS A 373 13.90 3.56 12.01
N GLY A 374 13.92 3.82 10.70
CA GLY A 374 14.25 2.83 9.68
C GLY A 374 13.11 1.86 9.35
N ALA A 375 13.47 0.73 8.75
CA ALA A 375 12.53 -0.31 8.36
C ALA A 375 11.84 -0.96 9.58
N GLN A 376 10.57 -1.31 9.45
CA GLN A 376 9.70 -1.69 10.55
C GLN A 376 9.49 -3.20 10.65
N VAL A 377 9.36 -3.71 11.88
CA VAL A 377 8.98 -5.10 12.21
C VAL A 377 7.55 -5.23 12.71
N THR A 378 6.78 -4.14 12.74
CA THR A 378 5.52 -4.03 13.51
C THR A 378 4.29 -4.06 12.59
N PRO A 379 3.71 -5.24 12.31
CA PRO A 379 2.46 -5.37 11.60
C PRO A 379 1.25 -5.04 12.48
N GLU A 380 0.25 -4.40 11.89
CA GLU A 380 -0.99 -3.99 12.56
C GLU A 380 -2.21 -4.33 11.72
N ILE A 381 -3.35 -4.55 12.37
CA ILE A 381 -4.65 -4.76 11.72
C ILE A 381 -5.58 -3.59 12.02
N TYR A 382 -6.12 -3.00 10.97
CA TYR A 382 -7.25 -2.10 11.01
C TYR A 382 -8.57 -2.87 10.96
N SER A 383 -9.43 -2.63 11.94
CA SER A 383 -10.81 -3.09 11.95
C SER A 383 -11.76 -1.90 11.92
N LEU A 384 -12.71 -1.91 10.98
CA LEU A 384 -13.81 -0.96 10.94
C LEU A 384 -14.67 -1.08 12.20
N SER A 385 -15.20 0.05 12.66
CA SER A 385 -16.29 0.00 13.63
C SER A 385 -17.59 -0.45 12.94
N THR A 386 -18.55 -0.95 13.71
CA THR A 386 -19.90 -1.26 13.18
C THR A 386 -20.67 -0.01 12.74
N ASP A 387 -20.13 1.18 12.99
CA ASP A 387 -20.81 2.46 12.84
C ASP A 387 -20.16 3.34 11.72
N ASP A 388 -19.15 2.82 10.99
CA ASP A 388 -18.33 3.55 9.98
C ASP A 388 -18.81 3.46 8.52
#